data_AF-A0AAU0KTS6-F1
#
_entry.id   AF-A0AAU0KTS6-F1
#
_cell.length_a   1.000
_cell.length_b   1.000
_cell.length_c   1.000
_cell.angle_alpha   90.00
_cell.angle_beta   90.00
_cell.angle_gamma   90.00
#
_symmetry.space_group_name_H-M   'P 1'
#
loop_
_entity.id
_entity.type
_entity.pdbx_description
1 polymer ?
#
loop_
_entity_poly.entity_id
_entity_poly.type
_entity_poly.pdbx_seq_one_letter_code
_entity_poly.pdbx_strand_id
1 'polypeptide(L)' 'MYVIPCNGRSVPDPVKGDFLPKEGRNVADTIYWHRRLVSGEVVLKDTTPVQKPEQKAKKQ' A
#
# COMPACT_ATOMS: atom_id res chain seq x y z
N MET A 1 -1.77 -4.98 -6.18
CA MET A 1 -0.46 -4.35 -5.86
C MET A 1 0.25 -5.16 -4.79
N TYR A 2 1.58 -5.22 -4.77
CA TYR A 2 2.31 -5.90 -3.69
C TYR A 2 2.84 -4.87 -2.70
N VAL A 3 2.35 -4.89 -1.46
CA VAL A 3 2.76 -3.95 -0.41
C VAL A 3 3.51 -4.68 0.69
N ILE A 4 4.53 -4.04 1.25
CA ILE A 4 5.30 -4.51 2.38
C ILE A 4 5.10 -3.52 3.52
N PRO A 5 4.72 -3.97 4.73
CA PRO A 5 4.66 -3.07 5.87
C PRO A 5 6.05 -2.58 6.24
N CYS A 6 6.17 -1.33 6.65
CA CYS A 6 7.42 -0.83 7.21
C CYS A 6 7.77 -1.61 8.48
N ASN A 7 9.05 -1.92 8.67
CA ASN A 7 9.50 -2.68 9.84
C ASN A 7 9.02 -2.02 11.14
N GLY A 8 8.35 -2.81 11.99
CA GLY A 8 7.77 -2.33 13.25
C GLY A 8 6.35 -1.77 13.15
N ARG A 9 5.71 -1.80 11.96
CA ARG A 9 4.29 -1.46 11.82
C ARG A 9 3.44 -2.69 11.51
N SER A 10 2.30 -2.77 12.19
CA SER A 10 1.25 -3.76 11.92
C SER A 10 0.14 -3.09 11.12
N VAL A 11 0.10 -3.33 9.82
CA VAL A 11 -0.92 -2.75 8.93
C VAL A 11 -2.05 -3.77 8.75
N PRO A 12 -3.28 -3.47 9.21
CA PRO A 12 -4.40 -4.39 9.03
C PRO A 12 -4.84 -4.43 7.57
N ASP A 13 -5.20 -5.60 7.08
CA ASP A 13 -5.84 -5.84 5.80
C ASP A 13 -7.36 -5.78 6.00
N PRO A 14 -8.06 -4.80 5.43
CA PRO A 14 -9.51 -4.62 5.62
C PRO A 14 -10.33 -5.73 4.95
N VAL A 15 -9.76 -6.46 3.99
CA VAL A 15 -10.45 -7.54 3.28
C VAL A 15 -10.35 -8.84 4.05
N LYS A 16 -9.16 -9.18 4.56
CA LYS A 16 -8.94 -10.41 5.33
C LYS A 16 -9.18 -10.27 6.83
N GLY A 17 -9.17 -9.04 7.37
CA GLY A 17 -9.20 -8.80 8.81
C GLY A 17 -7.93 -9.25 9.53
N ASP A 18 -6.83 -9.43 8.81
CA ASP A 18 -5.54 -9.93 9.31
C ASP A 18 -4.43 -8.88 9.12
N PHE A 19 -3.30 -9.00 9.79
CA PHE A 19 -2.17 -8.07 9.61
C PHE A 19 -1.27 -8.47 8.43
N LEU A 20 -0.68 -7.48 7.77
CA LEU A 20 0.32 -7.73 6.73
C LEU A 20 1.56 -8.40 7.31
N PRO A 21 2.05 -9.49 6.69
CA PRO A 21 3.31 -10.11 7.09
C PRO A 21 4.49 -9.20 6.75
N LYS A 22 5.60 -9.36 7.47
CA LYS A 22 6.84 -8.57 7.26
C LYS A 22 7.40 -8.68 5.83
N GLU A 23 7.16 -9.80 5.16
CA GLU A 23 7.58 -10.04 3.78
C GLU A 23 6.75 -9.24 2.75
N GLY A 24 5.58 -8.75 3.18
CA GLY A 24 4.57 -8.13 2.33
C GLY A 24 3.59 -9.12 1.72
N ARG A 25 2.57 -8.59 1.03
CA ARG A 25 1.50 -9.39 0.43
C ARG A 25 0.96 -8.70 -0.82
N ASN A 26 0.49 -9.51 -1.77
CA ASN A 26 -0.32 -9.02 -2.88
C ASN A 26 -1.74 -8.70 -2.38
N VAL A 27 -2.10 -7.43 -2.50
CA VAL A 27 -3.38 -6.86 -2.06
C VAL A 27 -4.08 -6.19 -3.23
N ALA A 28 -5.40 -6.02 -3.13
CA ALA A 28 -6.17 -5.31 -4.16
C ALA A 28 -5.69 -3.86 -4.31
N ASP A 29 -5.79 -3.31 -5.53
CA ASP A 29 -5.46 -1.91 -5.77
C ASP A 29 -6.64 -1.02 -5.32
N THR A 30 -6.61 -0.56 -4.06
CA THR A 30 -7.70 0.21 -3.45
C THR A 30 -7.17 1.47 -2.78
N ILE A 31 -8.06 2.46 -2.63
CA ILE A 31 -7.75 3.76 -1.96
C ILE A 31 -7.15 3.55 -0.56
N TYR A 32 -7.53 2.47 0.13
CA TYR A 32 -6.96 2.10 1.41
C TYR A 32 -5.44 1.93 1.34
N TRP A 33 -4.94 1.13 0.40
CA TRP A 33 -3.51 0.86 0.25
C TRP A 33 -2.75 2.09 -0.26
N HIS A 34 -3.33 2.86 -1.18
CA HIS A 34 -2.79 4.15 -1.60
C HIS A 34 -2.58 5.10 -0.42
N ARG A 35 -3.54 5.20 0.50
CA ARG A 35 -3.39 6.02 1.73
C ARG A 35 -2.26 5.53 2.62
N ARG A 36 -2.07 4.21 2.76
CA ARG A 36 -0.95 3.67 3.56
C ARG A 36 0.41 3.90 2.91
N LEU A 37 0.47 3.88 1.57
CA LEU A 37 1.67 4.25 0.82
C LEU A 37 2.05 5.71 1.06
N VAL A 38 1.07 6.62 0.98
CA VAL A 38 1.28 8.06 1.24
C VAL A 38 1.65 8.32 2.70
N SER A 39 1.04 7.59 3.63
CA SER A 39 1.35 7.67 5.07
C SER A 39 2.73 7.08 5.43
N GLY A 40 3.36 6.33 4.51
CA GLY A 40 4.62 5.62 4.76
C GLY A 40 4.47 4.43 5.70
N GLU A 41 3.26 3.87 5.82
CA GLU A 41 3.04 2.66 6.64
C GLU A 41 3.41 1.39 5.88
N VAL A 42 3.24 1.44 4.56
CA VAL A 42 3.60 0.36 3.65
C VAL A 42 4.41 0.93 2.49
N VAL A 43 5.21 0.08 1.85
CA VAL A 43 5.95 0.37 0.62
C VAL A 43 5.54 -0.60 -0.47
N LEU A 44 5.50 -0.15 -1.73
CA LEU A 44 5.29 -1.04 -2.86
C LEU A 44 6.56 -1.86 -3.08
N LYS A 45 6.42 -3.19 -3.21
CA LYS A 45 7.49 -4.04 -3.72
C LYS A 45 7.44 -3.91 -5.25
N ASP A 46 8.44 -3.29 -5.84
CA ASP A 46 8.58 -3.14 -7.28
C ASP A 46 8.67 -4.52 -7.96
N THR A 47 7.52 -5.07 -8.33
CA THR A 47 7.40 -6.13 -9.33
C THR A 47 6.76 -5.54 -10.58
N THR A 48 7.36 -4.46 -11.12
CA THR A 48 7.16 -3.89 -12.48
C THR A 48 5.72 -3.53 -12.93
N PRO A 49 5.54 -2.54 -13.83
CA PRO A 49 4.82 -1.34 -13.44
C PRO A 49 3.63 -1.02 -14.36
N VAL A 50 2.40 -1.16 -13.86
CA VAL A 50 1.22 -0.42 -14.34
C VAL A 50 0.31 -0.38 -13.10
N GLN A 51 0.10 0.71 -12.39
CA GLN A 51 -0.67 1.89 -12.80
C GLN A 51 -0.37 3.04 -11.82
N LYS A 52 0.11 4.17 -12.34
CA LYS A 52 -0.27 5.47 -11.76
C LYS A 52 -1.75 5.66 -12.05
N PRO A 53 -2.50 6.21 -11.08
CA PRO A 53 -3.13 7.47 -11.40
C PRO A 53 -2.69 8.52 -10.37
N GLU A 54 -1.89 9.47 -10.86
CA GLU A 54 -2.10 10.90 -10.63
C GLU A 54 -2.87 11.29 -9.36
N GLN A 55 -2.16 11.51 -8.25
CA GLN A 55 -2.63 12.42 -7.20
C GLN A 55 -1.59 13.50 -6.95
N LYS A 56 -1.47 14.38 -7.95
CA LYS A 56 -1.10 15.78 -7.74
C LYS A 56 -2.24 16.65 -8.27
N ALA A 57 -3.36 16.67 -7.57
CA ALA A 57 -4.30 17.80 -7.67
C ALA A 57 -3.89 18.83 -6.60
N LYS A 58 -2.77 19.50 -6.84
CA LYS A 58 -2.40 20.72 -6.12
C LYS A 58 -3.11 21.88 -6.83
N LYS A 59 -4.19 22.36 -6.20
CA LYS A 59 -4.63 23.77 -6.09
C LYS A 59 -4.53 24.64 -7.34
N GLN A 60 -5.68 25.05 -7.89
CA GLN A 60 -5.85 26.29 -8.64
C GLN A 60 -6.83 27.18 -7.89
#